data_AF-A0A3C1YHY1-F1
#
_entry.id   AF-A0A3C1YHY1-F1
#
_cell.length_a   1.000
_cell.length_b   1.000
_cell.length_c   1.000
_cell.angle_alpha   90.00
_cell.angle_beta   90.00
_cell.angle_gamma   90.00
#
_symmetry.space_group_name_H-M   'P 1'
#
loop_
_entity.id
_entity.type
_entity.pdbx_description
1 polymer ?
#
loop_
_entity_poly.entity_id
_entity_poly.type
_entity_poly.pdbx_seq_one_letter_code
_entity_poly.pdbx_strand_id
1 'polypeptide(L)'
;MVPLIELRGAIPIGTGMGVPLSHAIIISLIGNMLPVPIIFFFARKVLEWGKDKKYIGKFFTFCLEKGHKGGEKLKSKAKGGLYFALLLFVGIPVPGTGAWT
;
A
#
# COMPACT_ATOMS: atom_id res chain seq x y z
N MET A 1 5.44 6.96 -3.97
CA MET A 1 6.42 8.08 -3.81
C MET A 1 6.34 8.91 -2.50
N VAL A 2 5.29 8.81 -1.66
CA VAL A 2 5.32 9.28 -0.26
C VAL A 2 5.85 8.22 0.75
N PRO A 3 5.82 6.90 0.48
CA PRO A 3 6.32 5.91 1.45
C PRO A 3 7.78 5.44 1.26
N LEU A 4 8.46 5.87 0.19
CA LEU A 4 9.86 5.46 -0.09
C LEU A 4 10.87 6.09 0.87
N ILE A 5 10.49 7.23 1.48
CA ILE A 5 11.32 8.01 2.41
C ILE A 5 11.09 7.59 3.87
N GLU A 6 10.00 6.90 4.20
CA GLU A 6 9.65 6.61 5.59
C GLU A 6 10.61 5.61 6.23
N LEU A 7 10.81 4.41 5.66
CA LEU A 7 11.78 3.46 6.23
C LEU A 7 13.24 3.82 5.91
N ARG A 8 13.51 4.39 4.72
CA ARG A 8 14.87 4.71 4.27
C ARG A 8 15.41 6.01 4.87
N GLY A 9 14.54 6.92 5.29
CA GLY A 9 14.87 8.19 5.94
C GLY A 9 14.64 8.17 7.46
N ALA A 10 13.61 7.50 7.98
CA ALA A 10 13.37 7.48 9.43
C ALA A 10 14.47 6.74 10.21
N ILE A 11 15.10 5.71 9.62
CA ILE A 11 16.20 5.00 10.29
C ILE A 11 17.46 5.89 10.40
N PRO A 12 17.96 6.55 9.32
CA PRO A 12 19.06 7.50 9.42
C PRO A 12 18.74 8.72 10.30
N ILE A 13 17.54 9.29 10.18
CA ILE A 13 17.11 10.45 10.99
C ILE A 13 16.99 10.07 12.46
N GLY A 14 16.35 8.94 12.78
CA GLY A 14 16.19 8.45 14.14
C GLY A 14 17.55 8.13 14.79
N THR A 15 18.45 7.50 14.04
CA THR A 15 19.82 7.23 14.52
C THR A 15 20.62 8.53 14.70
N GLY A 16 20.43 9.52 13.81
CA GLY A 16 21.03 10.85 13.93
C GLY A 16 20.50 11.68 15.11
N MET A 17 19.29 11.39 15.59
CA MET A 17 18.68 11.99 16.79
C MET A 17 19.04 11.24 18.09
N GLY A 18 19.94 10.25 18.04
CA GLY A 18 20.40 9.51 19.21
C GLY A 18 19.51 8.34 19.62
N VAL A 19 18.52 7.97 18.81
CA VAL A 19 17.70 6.77 19.06
C VAL A 19 18.53 5.52 18.73
N PRO A 20 18.58 4.50 19.61
CA PRO A 20 19.25 3.24 19.30
C PRO A 20 18.68 2.65 18.01
N LEU A 21 19.56 2.17 17.13
CA LEU A 21 19.18 1.63 15.81
C LEU A 21 18.06 0.58 15.92
N SER A 22 18.09 -0.25 16.96
CA SER A 22 17.05 -1.24 17.27
C SER A 22 15.67 -0.62 17.46
N HIS A 23 15.58 0.47 18.22
CA HIS A 23 14.34 1.18 18.48
C HIS A 23 13.85 1.92 17.22
N ALA A 24 14.77 2.56 16.49
CA ALA A 24 14.44 3.24 15.24
C ALA A 24 13.84 2.27 14.20
N ILE A 25 14.38 1.05 14.09
CA ILE A 25 13.85 0.00 13.22
C ILE A 25 12.45 -0.44 13.67
N ILE A 26 12.26 -0.74 14.96
CA ILE A 26 10.98 -1.23 15.48
C ILE A 26 9.87 -0.18 15.31
N ILE A 27 10.16 1.07 15.66
CA ILE A 27 9.21 2.18 15.56
C ILE A 27 8.84 2.44 14.09
N SER A 28 9.82 2.42 13.19
CA SER A 28 9.57 2.62 11.75
C SER A 28 8.75 1.50 11.15
N LEU A 29 9.00 0.24 11.57
CA LEU A 29 8.24 -0.91 11.12
C LEU A 29 6.77 -0.85 11.57
N ILE A 30 6.55 -0.59 12.87
CA ILE A 30 5.20 -0.49 13.44
C ILE A 30 4.45 0.71 12.86
N GLY A 31 5.12 1.86 12.74
CA GLY A 31 4.56 3.06 12.13
C GLY A 31 4.16 2.84 10.67
N ASN A 32 4.90 2.04 9.90
CA ASN A 32 4.53 1.68 8.53
C ASN A 32 3.36 0.67 8.46
N MET A 33 3.23 -0.22 9.44
CA MET A 33 2.14 -1.20 9.49
C MET A 33 0.81 -0.62 9.99
N LEU A 34 0.84 0.46 10.78
CA LEU A 34 -0.35 1.06 11.38
C LEU A 34 -1.40 1.58 10.36
N PRO A 35 -1.02 2.22 9.24
CA PRO A 35 -1.98 2.69 8.24
C PRO A 35 -2.56 1.57 7.38
N VAL A 36 -1.87 0.43 7.25
CA VAL A 36 -2.30 -0.70 6.41
C VAL A 36 -3.73 -1.17 6.73
N PRO A 37 -4.08 -1.53 7.99
CA PRO A 37 -5.43 -1.96 8.32
C PRO A 37 -6.45 -0.85 8.08
N ILE A 38 -6.11 0.41 8.38
CA ILE A 38 -7.00 1.56 8.16
C ILE A 38 -7.32 1.68 6.67
N ILE A 39 -6.31 1.64 5.80
CA ILE A 39 -6.52 1.71 4.35
C ILE A 39 -7.31 0.49 3.88
N PHE A 40 -6.99 -0.71 4.36
CA PHE A 40 -7.69 -1.93 3.97
C PHE A 40 -9.20 -1.88 4.28
N PHE A 41 -9.58 -1.44 5.47
CA PHE A 41 -10.99 -1.39 5.88
C PHE A 41 -11.75 -0.18 5.33
N PHE A 42 -11.10 0.98 5.21
CA PHE A 42 -11.78 2.22 4.85
C PHE A 42 -11.66 2.60 3.37
N ALA A 43 -10.62 2.18 2.64
CA ALA A 43 -10.40 2.63 1.26
C ALA A 43 -11.61 2.32 0.36
N ARG A 44 -12.18 1.11 0.45
CA ARG A 44 -13.35 0.75 -0.35
C ARG A 44 -14.57 1.62 0.00
N LYS A 45 -14.85 1.82 1.29
CA LYS A 45 -15.97 2.66 1.75
C LYS A 45 -15.82 4.11 1.28
N VAL A 46 -14.60 4.65 1.35
CA VAL A 46 -14.30 6.02 0.89
C VAL A 46 -14.47 6.13 -0.63
N LEU A 47 -13.98 5.14 -1.39
CA LEU A 47 -14.11 5.13 -2.85
C LEU A 47 -15.57 5.01 -3.30
N GLU A 48 -16.34 4.11 -2.67
CA GLU A 48 -17.77 3.93 -2.96
C GLU A 48 -18.58 5.19 -2.60
N TRP A 49 -18.31 5.82 -1.45
CA TRP A 49 -18.92 7.10 -1.08
C TRP A 49 -18.55 8.25 -2.03
N GLY A 50 -17.30 8.28 -2.48
CA GLY A 50 -16.78 9.34 -3.35
C GLY A 50 -17.33 9.29 -4.77
N LYS A 51 -17.77 8.11 -5.24
CA LYS A 51 -18.31 7.90 -6.59
C LYS A 51 -19.54 8.78 -6.87
N ASP A 52 -20.41 9.00 -5.88
CA ASP A 52 -21.68 9.72 -6.07
C ASP A 52 -21.54 11.25 -5.94
N LYS A 53 -20.31 11.77 -5.80
CA LYS A 53 -20.04 13.22 -5.69
C LYS A 53 -19.89 13.88 -7.05
N LYS A 54 -20.57 15.01 -7.25
CA LYS A 54 -20.62 15.77 -8.53
C LYS A 54 -19.25 16.16 -9.10
N TYR A 55 -18.26 16.48 -8.26
CA TYR A 55 -16.94 16.96 -8.69
C TYR A 55 -15.86 15.87 -8.72
N ILE A 56 -15.91 14.91 -7.81
CA ILE A 56 -14.84 13.91 -7.61
C ILE A 56 -15.28 12.50 -8.04
N GLY A 57 -16.58 12.32 -8.32
CA GLY A 57 -17.18 11.02 -8.63
C GLY A 57 -16.59 10.30 -9.84
N LYS A 58 -16.18 11.04 -10.87
CA LYS A 58 -15.49 10.46 -12.04
C LYS A 58 -14.13 9.87 -11.68
N PHE A 59 -13.37 10.53 -10.79
CA PHE A 59 -12.08 10.04 -10.32
C PHE A 59 -12.25 8.81 -9.42
N PHE A 60 -13.19 8.86 -8.47
CA PHE A 60 -13.49 7.73 -7.60
C PHE A 60 -14.01 6.51 -8.37
N THR A 61 -14.88 6.71 -9.36
CA THR A 61 -15.36 5.66 -10.26
C THR A 61 -14.23 5.08 -11.09
N PHE A 62 -13.34 5.92 -11.64
CA PHE A 62 -12.14 5.47 -12.34
C PHE A 62 -11.23 4.61 -11.44
N CYS A 63 -11.01 5.01 -10.19
CA CYS A 63 -10.24 4.23 -9.22
C CYS A 63 -10.90 2.87 -8.92
N LEU A 64 -12.22 2.82 -8.75
CA LEU A 64 -12.97 1.58 -8.54
C LEU A 64 -12.87 0.65 -9.75
N GLU A 65 -13.11 1.16 -10.97
CA GLU A 65 -13.02 0.37 -12.20
C GLU A 65 -11.61 -0.14 -12.47
N LYS A 66 -10.59 0.71 -12.25
CA LYS A 66 -9.18 0.34 -12.40
C LYS A 66 -8.79 -0.74 -11.39
N GLY A 67 -9.25 -0.61 -10.14
CA GLY A 67 -9.06 -1.61 -9.09
C GLY A 67 -9.72 -2.96 -9.44
N HIS A 68 -10.96 -2.94 -9.90
CA HIS A 68 -11.67 -4.13 -10.36
C HIS A 68 -10.98 -4.80 -11.55
N LYS A 69 -10.63 -4.04 -12.60
CA LYS A 69 -9.92 -4.58 -13.78
C LYS A 69 -8.55 -5.17 -13.40
N GLY A 70 -7.83 -4.51 -12.49
CA GLY A 70 -6.56 -5.01 -11.96
C GLY A 70 -6.72 -6.32 -11.17
N GLY A 71 -7.73 -6.38 -10.30
CA GLY A 71 -8.06 -7.57 -9.51
C GLY A 71 -8.49 -8.76 -10.38
N GLU A 72 -9.35 -8.52 -11.38
CA GLU A 72 -9.77 -9.54 -12.34
C GLU A 72 -8.62 -10.06 -13.21
N LYS A 73 -7.71 -9.16 -13.64
CA LYS A 73 -6.50 -9.56 -14.37
C LYS A 73 -5.57 -10.42 -13.51
N LEU A 74 -5.48 -10.14 -12.21
CA LEU A 74 -4.72 -10.95 -11.27
C LEU A 74 -5.39 -12.30 -11.02
N LYS A 75 -6.71 -12.33 -10.77
CA LYS A 75 -7.49 -13.56 -10.57
C LYS A 75 -7.43 -14.49 -11.78
N SER A 76 -7.62 -13.96 -12.99
CA SER A 76 -7.61 -14.73 -14.22
C SER A 76 -6.24 -15.34 -14.53
N LYS A 77 -5.14 -14.63 -14.21
CA LYS A 77 -3.78 -15.16 -14.33
C LYS A 77 -3.39 -16.14 -13.22
N ALA A 78 -3.94 -15.97 -12.02
CA ALA A 78 -3.51 -16.73 -10.86
C ALA A 78 -4.24 -18.07 -10.66
N LYS A 79 -5.31 -18.41 -11.42
CA LYS A 79 -6.04 -19.71 -11.44
C LYS A 79 -5.96 -20.53 -10.13
N GLY A 80 -6.31 -19.93 -8.99
CA GLY A 80 -6.35 -20.59 -7.66
C GLY A 80 -5.17 -20.27 -6.71
N GLY A 81 -4.05 -19.75 -7.21
CA GLY A 81 -2.87 -19.35 -6.44
C GLY A 81 -2.78 -17.84 -6.18
N LEU A 82 -3.89 -17.10 -6.16
CA LEU A 82 -3.89 -15.62 -6.07
C LEU A 82 -3.03 -15.09 -4.92
N TYR A 83 -3.15 -15.69 -3.73
CA TYR A 83 -2.38 -15.30 -2.56
C TYR A 83 -0.89 -15.57 -2.72
N PHE A 84 -0.52 -16.72 -3.31
CA PHE A 84 0.88 -17.07 -3.57
C PHE A 84 1.51 -16.20 -4.66
N ALA A 85 0.78 -15.95 -5.75
CA ALA A 85 1.21 -15.06 -6.82
C ALA A 85 1.37 -13.62 -6.31
N LEU A 86 0.46 -13.15 -5.45
CA LEU A 86 0.55 -11.83 -4.84
C LEU A 86 1.73 -11.75 -3.85
N LEU A 87 1.95 -12.79 -3.04
CA LEU A 87 3.07 -12.87 -2.11
C LEU A 87 4.40 -12.85 -2.87
N LEU A 88 4.54 -13.62 -3.95
CA LEU A 88 5.75 -13.63 -4.77
C LEU A 88 5.95 -12.30 -5.51
N PHE A 89 4.87 -11.70 -6.02
CA PHE A 89 4.93 -10.42 -6.73
C PHE A 89 5.30 -9.24 -5.83
N VAL A 90 4.85 -9.25 -4.57
CA VAL A 90 5.18 -8.19 -3.58
C VAL A 90 6.50 -8.50 -2.86
N GLY A 91 6.79 -9.78 -2.60
CA GLY A 91 7.95 -10.23 -1.84
C GLY A 91 9.24 -10.28 -2.66
N ILE A 92 9.17 -10.49 -3.97
CA ILE A 92 10.33 -10.35 -4.86
C ILE A 92 10.40 -8.89 -5.29
N PRO A 93 11.42 -8.12 -4.87
CA PRO A 93 11.49 -6.68 -5.10
C PRO A 93 11.81 -6.40 -6.57
N VAL A 94 10.79 -6.37 -7.42
CA VAL A 94 10.89 -5.85 -8.78
C VAL A 94 10.76 -4.32 -8.69
N PRO A 95 11.59 -3.52 -9.37
CA PRO A 95 11.48 -2.07 -9.35
C PRO A 95 10.05 -1.63 -9.75
N GLY A 96 9.40 -0.85 -8.87
CA GLY A 96 8.00 -0.43 -9.05
C GLY A 96 6.95 -1.40 -8.49
N THR A 97 7.37 -2.49 -7.84
CA THR A 97 6.48 -3.41 -7.11
C THR A 97 6.72 -3.27 -5.61
N GLY A 98 5.63 -3.14 -4.85
CA GLY A 98 5.64 -2.97 -3.41
C GLY A 98 4.27 -2.50 -2.93
N ALA A 99 3.91 -2.82 -1.69
CA ALA A 99 2.68 -2.30 -1.08
C ALA A 99 2.67 -0.76 -0.96
N TRP A 100 3.86 -0.15 -1.06
CA TRP A 100 4.14 1.24 -0.71
C TRP A 100 5.06 1.97 -1.74
N THR A 101 5.38 1.35 -2.87
CA THR A 101 6.22 1.95 -3.94
C THR A 101 5.34 2.71 -4.93
#